data_AF-A0AAJ2PSV6-F1
#
_entry.id   AF-A0AAJ2PSV6-F1
#
_cell.length_a   1.000
_cell.length_b   1.000
_cell.length_c   1.000
_cell.angle_alpha   90.00
_cell.angle_beta   90.00
_cell.angle_gamma   90.00
#
_symmetry.space_group_name_H-M   'P 1'
#
loop_
_entity.id
_entity.type
_entity.pdbx_description
1 polymer ?
#
loop_
_entity_poly.entity_id
_entity_poly.type
_entity_poly.pdbx_seq_one_letter_code
_entity_poly.pdbx_strand_id
1 'polypeptide(L)'
;MSLTELRALATQAGFTGNDIKIAAAVAMAESKGDPGIIGDQDVVDHKWGPSIGLFQIRSLKHPGQFSPPDTLRVAANLKDPVYNAKTAKAIKDAHNWKQWSTFVNGAYKQFMDGGPAGPAKFEPFPGASFFHTGKKSPIIAAMHHRLVAEGCNRYQSSANADVWGPGDVKSFAAWQQKLGFKGNDANGIPGKTSWDKLRVPNV
;
A
#
# COMPACT_ATOMS: atom_id res chain seq x y z
N MET A 1 2.85 -0.42 11.02
CA MET A 1 1.86 0.48 10.40
C MET A 1 1.79 0.20 8.91
N SER A 2 0.58 0.00 8.39
CA SER A 2 0.26 -0.13 6.97
C SER A 2 0.36 1.20 6.23
N LEU A 3 0.40 1.18 4.89
CA LEU A 3 0.41 2.41 4.08
C LEU A 3 -0.82 3.30 4.33
N THR A 4 -1.99 2.71 4.61
CA THR A 4 -3.20 3.48 4.95
C THR A 4 -3.03 4.21 6.27
N GLU A 5 -2.52 3.53 7.30
CA GLU A 5 -2.24 4.14 8.61
C GLU A 5 -1.15 5.22 8.50
N LEU A 6 -0.12 4.99 7.68
CA LEU A 6 0.94 5.98 7.44
C LEU A 6 0.44 7.21 6.69
N ARG A 7 -0.53 7.07 5.76
CA ARG A 7 -1.18 8.23 5.12
C ARG A 7 -2.03 9.02 6.11
N ALA A 8 -2.77 8.34 6.99
CA ALA A 8 -3.53 9.00 8.06
C ALA A 8 -2.59 9.75 9.03
N LEU A 9 -1.48 9.12 9.41
CA LEU A 9 -0.44 9.73 10.23
C LEU A 9 0.19 10.95 9.54
N ALA A 10 0.50 10.85 8.25
CA ALA A 10 1.05 11.97 7.48
C ALA A 10 0.07 13.16 7.45
N THR A 11 -1.22 12.92 7.24
CA THR A 11 -2.25 13.97 7.36
C THR A 11 -2.26 14.58 8.76
N GLN A 12 -2.22 13.76 9.81
CA GLN A 12 -2.18 14.22 11.21
C GLN A 12 -0.92 15.05 11.52
N ALA A 13 0.21 14.73 10.89
CA ALA A 13 1.45 15.48 11.00
C ALA A 13 1.49 16.77 10.16
N GLY A 14 0.45 17.03 9.34
CA GLY A 14 0.32 18.24 8.55
C GLY A 14 0.89 18.15 7.13
N PHE A 15 1.20 16.95 6.62
CA PHE A 15 1.45 16.77 5.19
C PHE A 15 0.14 17.00 4.41
N THR A 16 0.25 17.58 3.21
CA THR A 16 -0.91 17.91 2.36
C THR A 16 -0.71 17.43 0.93
N GLY A 17 -1.81 17.31 0.17
CA GLY A 17 -1.76 16.96 -1.24
C GLY A 17 -0.99 15.67 -1.53
N ASN A 18 -0.10 15.73 -2.54
CA ASN A 18 0.69 14.57 -2.93
C ASN A 18 1.76 14.17 -1.90
N ASP A 19 2.17 15.09 -1.02
CA ASP A 19 3.17 14.79 0.01
C ASP A 19 2.65 13.76 1.03
N ILE A 20 1.33 13.63 1.21
CA ILE A 20 0.75 12.57 2.06
C ILE A 20 1.15 11.18 1.55
N LYS A 21 1.08 10.98 0.22
CA LYS A 21 1.44 9.70 -0.41
C LYS A 21 2.95 9.47 -0.36
N ILE A 22 3.74 10.52 -0.63
CA ILE A 22 5.20 10.45 -0.59
C ILE A 22 5.68 10.15 0.84
N ALA A 23 5.15 10.84 1.85
CA ALA A 23 5.53 10.64 3.24
C ALA A 23 5.26 9.20 3.70
N ALA A 24 4.07 8.66 3.38
CA ALA A 24 3.75 7.28 3.70
C ALA A 24 4.67 6.28 2.99
N ALA A 25 5.01 6.54 1.73
CA ALA A 25 5.88 5.69 0.93
C ALA A 25 7.34 5.72 1.41
N VAL A 26 7.85 6.90 1.78
CA VAL A 26 9.18 7.05 2.38
C VAL A 26 9.23 6.34 3.72
N ALA A 27 8.27 6.58 4.63
CA ALA A 27 8.22 5.89 5.92
C ALA A 27 8.18 4.36 5.77
N MET A 28 7.41 3.85 4.79
CA MET A 28 7.38 2.42 4.52
C MET A 28 8.72 1.89 3.99
N ALA A 29 9.40 2.65 3.13
CA ALA A 29 10.71 2.27 2.61
C ALA A 29 11.80 2.29 3.69
N GLU A 30 11.75 3.27 4.60
CA GLU A 30 12.74 3.45 5.67
C GLU A 30 12.58 2.41 6.78
N SER A 31 11.35 2.10 7.19
CA SER A 31 11.12 1.32 8.42
C SER A 31 10.28 0.07 8.24
N LYS A 32 9.78 -0.21 7.04
CA LYS A 32 8.74 -1.24 6.80
C LYS A 32 7.48 -0.99 7.65
N GLY A 33 7.25 0.26 8.04
CA GLY A 33 6.13 0.67 8.88
C GLY A 33 6.31 0.38 10.37
N ASP A 34 7.50 -0.02 10.84
CA ASP A 34 7.79 -0.17 12.25
C ASP A 34 8.09 1.22 12.88
N PRO A 35 7.33 1.69 13.89
CA PRO A 35 7.63 2.95 14.56
C PRO A 35 8.71 2.85 15.64
N GLY A 36 9.05 1.63 16.09
CA GLY A 36 10.02 1.39 17.15
C GLY A 36 11.43 1.11 16.66
N ILE A 37 11.63 0.96 15.35
CA ILE A 37 12.92 0.56 14.78
C ILE A 37 14.01 1.60 15.05
N ILE A 38 15.20 1.11 15.40
CA ILE A 38 16.40 1.92 15.60
C ILE A 38 17.48 1.39 14.65
N GLY A 39 17.83 2.19 13.66
CA GLY A 39 18.92 1.95 12.72
C GLY A 39 20.19 2.72 13.09
N ASP A 40 21.25 2.51 12.31
CA ASP A 40 22.50 3.29 12.40
C ASP A 40 23.13 3.32 13.80
N GLN A 41 22.94 2.26 14.58
CA GLN A 41 23.44 2.19 15.97
C GLN A 41 24.97 2.19 16.05
N ASP A 42 25.63 1.69 14.99
CA ASP A 42 27.09 1.58 14.92
C ASP A 42 27.78 2.84 14.36
N VAL A 43 27.02 3.84 13.90
CA VAL A 43 27.55 5.08 13.28
C VAL A 43 27.19 6.33 14.09
N VAL A 44 27.12 6.19 15.41
CA VAL A 44 26.89 7.27 16.37
C VAL A 44 28.20 7.96 16.75
N ASP A 45 28.14 9.27 17.02
CA ASP A 45 29.29 10.07 17.43
C ASP A 45 28.91 11.13 18.49
N HIS A 46 29.80 12.10 18.72
CA HIS A 46 29.59 13.17 19.70
C HIS A 46 28.44 14.12 19.33
N LYS A 47 28.05 14.20 18.06
CA LYS A 47 26.95 15.04 17.55
C LYS A 47 25.70 14.22 17.28
N TRP A 48 25.85 13.09 16.60
CA TRP A 48 24.78 12.27 16.05
C TRP A 48 24.50 11.03 16.89
N GLY A 49 23.23 10.80 17.17
CA GLY A 49 22.72 9.53 17.65
C GLY A 49 22.23 8.63 16.50
N PRO A 50 21.55 7.51 16.84
CA PRO A 50 21.03 6.57 15.85
C PRO A 50 19.85 7.17 15.07
N SER A 51 19.46 6.47 13.99
CA SER A 51 18.27 6.75 13.20
C SER A 51 17.05 6.07 13.82
N ILE A 52 15.98 6.82 14.06
CA ILE A 52 14.86 6.35 14.89
C ILE A 52 13.52 6.47 14.14
N GLY A 53 12.72 5.43 14.27
CA GLY A 53 11.31 5.40 13.95
C GLY A 53 11.00 5.35 12.47
N LEU A 54 9.75 5.71 12.14
CA LEU A 54 9.15 5.53 10.82
C LEU A 54 9.94 6.17 9.68
N PHE A 55 10.46 7.37 9.89
CA PHE A 55 11.22 8.10 8.89
C PHE A 55 12.74 7.94 9.05
N GLN A 56 13.20 7.00 9.88
CA GLN A 56 14.62 6.79 10.21
C GLN A 56 15.38 8.11 10.41
N ILE A 57 14.83 8.96 11.28
CA ILE A 57 15.39 10.29 11.52
C ILE A 57 16.62 10.13 12.39
N ARG A 58 17.79 10.51 11.86
CA ARG A 58 19.02 10.59 12.65
C ARG A 58 18.86 11.59 13.79
N SER A 59 18.95 11.08 15.01
CA SER A 59 18.82 11.86 16.25
C SER A 59 20.07 12.69 16.52
N LEU A 60 19.95 13.77 17.29
CA LEU A 60 21.07 14.56 17.78
C LEU A 60 21.29 14.31 19.27
N LYS A 61 22.55 14.32 19.72
CA LYS A 61 22.91 14.22 21.15
C LYS A 61 22.48 15.48 21.93
N HIS A 62 22.61 16.64 21.30
CA HIS A 62 22.30 17.95 21.90
C HIS A 62 21.43 18.84 20.98
N PRO A 63 20.19 18.42 20.65
CA PRO A 63 19.35 19.10 19.66
C PRO A 63 19.05 20.58 20.02
N GLY A 64 18.98 20.91 21.31
CA GLY A 64 18.72 22.28 21.79
C GLY A 64 19.79 23.31 21.46
N GLN A 65 20.97 22.89 20.99
CA GLN A 65 22.05 23.79 20.54
C GLN A 65 21.93 24.18 19.06
N PHE A 66 20.99 23.59 18.32
CA PHE A 66 20.80 23.81 16.89
C PHE A 66 19.55 24.66 16.62
N SER A 67 19.35 25.04 15.36
CA SER A 67 18.14 25.75 14.90
C SER A 67 17.09 24.76 14.38
N PRO A 68 15.79 25.13 14.34
CA PRO A 68 14.79 24.31 13.68
C PRO A 68 15.18 23.99 12.21
N PRO A 69 14.91 22.76 11.71
CA PRO A 69 14.16 21.69 12.37
C PRO A 69 15.01 20.78 13.28
N ASP A 70 16.33 21.01 13.41
CA ASP A 70 17.24 20.10 14.13
C ASP A 70 16.95 20.03 15.63
N THR A 71 16.34 21.07 16.21
CA THR A 71 15.84 21.07 17.60
C THR A 71 14.82 19.96 17.86
N LEU A 72 14.17 19.41 16.82
CA LEU A 72 13.18 18.34 16.92
C LEU A 72 13.79 16.93 16.85
N ARG A 73 15.11 16.79 16.64
CA ARG A 73 15.78 15.48 16.52
C ARG A 73 16.07 14.83 17.90
N VAL A 74 15.10 14.89 18.81
CA VAL A 74 15.20 14.39 20.19
C VAL A 74 14.97 12.87 20.22
N ALA A 75 16.01 12.10 20.52
CA ALA A 75 15.98 10.64 20.44
C ALA A 75 14.82 9.97 21.19
N ALA A 76 14.53 10.42 22.41
CA ALA A 76 13.46 9.87 23.24
C ALA A 76 12.05 10.05 22.62
N ASN A 77 11.86 11.15 21.88
CA ASN A 77 10.57 11.51 21.31
C ASN A 77 10.38 10.88 19.92
N LEU A 78 11.45 10.58 19.20
CA LEU A 78 11.38 10.04 17.83
C LEU A 78 10.78 8.63 17.73
N LYS A 79 10.58 7.93 18.85
CA LYS A 79 9.84 6.66 18.89
C LYS A 79 8.32 6.86 18.83
N ASP A 80 7.83 8.05 19.18
CA ASP A 80 6.41 8.38 19.03
C ASP A 80 6.10 8.63 17.53
N PRO A 81 5.15 7.91 16.92
CA PRO A 81 4.87 8.02 15.49
C PRO A 81 4.47 9.44 15.05
N VAL A 82 3.69 10.15 15.86
CA VAL A 82 3.19 11.49 15.51
C VAL A 82 4.33 12.50 15.59
N TYR A 83 5.15 12.44 16.63
CA TYR A 83 6.34 13.26 16.78
C TYR A 83 7.36 12.99 15.66
N ASN A 84 7.61 11.72 15.34
CA ASN A 84 8.50 11.32 14.25
C ASN A 84 8.02 11.89 12.91
N ALA A 85 6.73 11.76 12.60
CA ALA A 85 6.13 12.29 11.38
C ALA A 85 6.12 13.83 11.32
N LYS A 86 5.86 14.52 12.44
CA LYS A 86 5.97 15.99 12.51
C LYS A 86 7.41 16.47 12.32
N THR A 87 8.38 15.74 12.87
CA THR A 87 9.80 16.03 12.67
C THR A 87 10.20 15.82 11.22
N ALA A 88 9.74 14.73 10.59
CA ALA A 88 9.93 14.49 9.16
C ALA A 88 9.32 15.62 8.31
N LYS A 89 8.12 16.10 8.65
CA LYS A 89 7.48 17.23 7.95
C LYS A 89 8.35 18.49 8.02
N ALA A 90 8.85 18.83 9.21
CA ALA A 90 9.70 19.99 9.40
C ALA A 90 11.02 19.89 8.63
N ILE A 91 11.66 18.72 8.62
CA ILE A 91 12.86 18.44 7.81
C ILE A 91 12.55 18.55 6.32
N LYS A 92 11.42 17.99 5.87
CA LYS A 92 10.97 18.07 4.48
C LYS A 92 10.68 19.50 4.06
N ASP A 93 10.14 20.34 4.92
CA ASP A 93 9.87 21.74 4.58
C ASP A 93 11.16 22.55 4.44
N ALA A 94 12.16 22.28 5.28
CA ALA A 94 13.45 22.95 5.24
C ALA A 94 14.34 22.48 4.08
N HIS A 95 14.30 21.19 3.74
CA HIS A 95 15.30 20.56 2.86
C HIS A 95 14.71 19.79 1.68
N ASN A 96 13.38 19.80 1.53
CA ASN A 96 12.65 18.90 0.64
C ASN A 96 12.92 17.42 1.00
N TRP A 97 12.55 16.49 0.13
CA TRP A 97 12.74 15.06 0.33
C TRP A 97 14.20 14.56 0.19
N LYS A 98 15.17 15.46 -0.03
CA LYS A 98 16.58 15.11 -0.28
C LYS A 98 17.30 14.48 0.92
N GLN A 99 16.72 14.59 2.12
CA GLN A 99 17.28 14.03 3.35
C GLN A 99 17.03 12.51 3.49
N TRP A 100 16.18 11.92 2.64
CA TRP A 100 15.88 10.48 2.66
C TRP A 100 16.49 9.79 1.46
N SER A 101 17.42 8.86 1.70
CA SER A 101 18.07 8.09 0.64
C SER A 101 17.04 7.25 -0.13
N THR A 102 16.03 6.70 0.56
CA THR A 102 14.92 5.95 -0.04
C THR A 102 14.07 6.79 -1.00
N PHE A 103 14.03 8.11 -0.81
CA PHE A 103 13.42 9.03 -1.78
C PHE A 103 14.36 9.24 -2.98
N VAL A 104 15.62 9.59 -2.70
CA VAL A 104 16.61 9.94 -3.73
C VAL A 104 16.88 8.78 -4.68
N ASN A 105 17.02 7.56 -4.17
CA ASN A 105 17.26 6.36 -4.97
C ASN A 105 15.98 5.76 -5.59
N GLY A 106 14.81 6.34 -5.30
CA GLY A 106 13.52 5.89 -5.84
C GLY A 106 12.90 4.67 -5.16
N ALA A 107 13.50 4.12 -4.10
CA ALA A 107 12.94 2.97 -3.38
C ALA A 107 11.53 3.23 -2.85
N TYR A 108 11.20 4.47 -2.47
CA TYR A 108 9.85 4.84 -2.04
C TYR A 108 8.78 4.62 -3.13
N LYS A 109 9.15 4.66 -4.43
CA LYS A 109 8.18 4.58 -5.54
C LYS A 109 7.40 3.27 -5.54
N GLN A 110 8.01 2.17 -5.09
CA GLN A 110 7.30 0.89 -4.95
C GLN A 110 6.07 1.02 -4.03
N PHE A 111 6.11 1.96 -3.07
CA PHE A 111 5.06 2.21 -2.08
C PHE A 111 4.09 3.36 -2.44
N MET A 112 4.35 4.09 -3.53
CA MET A 112 3.50 5.21 -3.96
C MET A 112 2.11 4.75 -4.41
N ASP A 113 2.07 3.68 -5.22
CA ASP A 113 0.85 3.11 -5.80
C ASP A 113 0.25 1.96 -4.98
N GLY A 114 0.79 1.69 -3.79
CA GLY A 114 0.29 0.65 -2.89
C GLY A 114 1.32 -0.29 -2.28
N GLY A 115 2.61 -0.20 -2.62
CA GLY A 115 3.63 -1.09 -2.04
C GLY A 115 3.45 -2.54 -2.47
N PRO A 116 4.41 -3.44 -2.15
CA PRO A 116 4.00 -4.81 -1.88
C PRO A 116 2.96 -4.71 -0.76
N ALA A 117 1.71 -4.99 -1.11
CA ALA A 117 0.62 -4.95 -0.17
C ALA A 117 0.98 -5.84 1.03
N GLY A 118 0.89 -5.30 2.25
CA GLY A 118 0.50 -6.19 3.37
C GLY A 118 -0.74 -6.96 2.91
N PRO A 119 -0.94 -8.23 3.35
CA PRO A 119 -1.73 -9.25 2.66
C PRO A 119 -2.95 -8.60 2.01
N ALA A 120 -2.91 -8.55 0.67
CA ALA A 120 -3.87 -7.77 -0.07
C ALA A 120 -5.26 -8.24 0.37
N LYS A 121 -6.11 -7.36 0.90
CA LYS A 121 -7.46 -7.79 1.32
C LYS A 121 -8.24 -8.43 0.16
N PHE A 122 -7.85 -8.06 -1.06
CA PHE A 122 -8.43 -8.55 -2.30
C PHE A 122 -7.33 -9.03 -3.24
N GLU A 123 -7.64 -10.08 -4.00
CA GLU A 123 -6.77 -10.70 -4.98
C GLU A 123 -6.39 -9.69 -6.07
N PRO A 124 -5.09 -9.48 -6.33
CA PRO A 124 -4.64 -8.73 -7.49
C PRO A 124 -5.19 -9.36 -8.79
N PHE A 125 -5.44 -8.54 -9.81
CA PHE A 125 -5.87 -9.07 -11.09
C PHE A 125 -4.78 -9.97 -11.71
N PRO A 126 -5.03 -11.28 -11.93
CA PRO A 126 -4.00 -12.23 -12.37
C PRO A 126 -3.65 -12.12 -13.86
N GLY A 127 -4.27 -11.17 -14.57
CA GLY A 127 -4.17 -11.02 -16.02
C GLY A 127 -5.27 -11.79 -16.76
N ALA A 128 -5.69 -11.28 -17.92
CA ALA A 128 -6.79 -11.87 -18.68
C ALA A 128 -6.48 -13.30 -19.17
N SER A 129 -5.21 -13.58 -19.49
CA SER A 129 -4.74 -14.90 -19.94
C SER A 129 -4.84 -15.99 -18.88
N PHE A 130 -4.98 -15.63 -17.60
CA PHE A 130 -5.22 -16.59 -16.51
C PHE A 130 -6.55 -17.32 -16.68
N PHE A 131 -7.56 -16.66 -17.25
CA PHE A 131 -8.92 -17.17 -17.40
C PHE A 131 -9.08 -17.93 -18.71
N HIS A 132 -8.72 -19.20 -18.69
CA HIS A 132 -8.87 -20.11 -19.84
C HIS A 132 -9.57 -21.39 -19.43
N THR A 133 -10.23 -22.05 -20.38
CA THR A 133 -11.04 -23.26 -20.14
C THR A 133 -10.27 -24.31 -19.35
N GLY A 134 -10.89 -24.83 -18.28
CA GLY A 134 -10.34 -25.90 -17.46
C GLY A 134 -9.30 -25.47 -16.43
N LYS A 135 -8.95 -24.17 -16.36
CA LYS A 135 -8.06 -23.66 -15.30
C LYS A 135 -8.66 -23.92 -13.93
N LYS A 136 -7.94 -24.62 -13.05
CA LYS A 136 -8.32 -24.84 -11.65
C LYS A 136 -7.51 -23.93 -10.73
N SER A 137 -8.17 -23.19 -9.84
CA SER A 137 -7.49 -22.30 -8.87
C SER A 137 -8.43 -21.85 -7.75
N PRO A 138 -7.92 -21.67 -6.50
CA PRO A 138 -8.68 -21.03 -5.43
C PRO A 138 -9.12 -19.60 -5.78
N ILE A 139 -8.39 -18.89 -6.64
CA ILE A 139 -8.77 -17.55 -7.13
C ILE A 139 -10.10 -17.60 -7.89
N ILE A 140 -10.33 -18.66 -8.68
CA ILE A 140 -11.58 -18.86 -9.42
C ILE A 140 -12.72 -19.16 -8.45
N ALA A 141 -12.48 -19.98 -7.42
CA ALA A 141 -13.47 -20.23 -6.37
C ALA A 141 -13.88 -18.94 -5.63
N ALA A 142 -12.90 -18.13 -5.23
CA ALA A 142 -13.13 -16.86 -4.56
C ALA A 142 -13.93 -15.89 -5.46
N MET A 143 -13.58 -15.81 -6.75
CA MET A 143 -14.31 -15.02 -7.74
C MET A 143 -15.74 -15.54 -7.94
N HIS A 144 -15.94 -16.86 -8.04
CA HIS A 144 -17.24 -17.49 -8.16
C HIS A 144 -18.17 -17.07 -7.02
N HIS A 145 -17.69 -17.19 -5.78
CA HIS A 145 -18.45 -16.76 -4.59
C HIS A 145 -18.81 -15.28 -4.61
N ARG A 146 -17.90 -14.40 -5.09
CA ARG A 146 -18.23 -12.98 -5.25
C ARG A 146 -19.28 -12.73 -6.32
N LEU A 147 -19.21 -13.39 -7.47
CA LEU A 147 -20.21 -13.25 -8.54
C LEU A 147 -21.59 -13.70 -8.05
N VAL A 148 -21.66 -14.76 -7.25
CA VAL A 148 -22.91 -15.19 -6.58
C VAL A 148 -23.40 -14.12 -5.62
N ALA A 149 -22.54 -13.59 -4.75
CA ALA A 149 -22.91 -12.54 -3.79
C ALA A 149 -23.36 -11.24 -4.47
N GLU A 150 -22.85 -10.94 -5.66
CA GLU A 150 -23.27 -9.80 -6.48
C GLU A 150 -24.56 -10.06 -7.29
N GLY A 151 -25.19 -11.23 -7.16
CA GLY A 151 -26.40 -11.60 -7.91
C GLY A 151 -26.15 -11.85 -9.41
N CYS A 152 -24.89 -12.06 -9.79
CA CYS A 152 -24.45 -12.28 -11.16
C CYS A 152 -24.28 -13.77 -11.48
N ASN A 153 -24.83 -14.68 -10.68
CA ASN A 153 -24.74 -16.12 -10.87
C ASN A 153 -25.46 -16.58 -12.15
N ARG A 154 -24.71 -17.21 -13.06
CA ARG A 154 -25.22 -17.87 -14.28
C ARG A 154 -24.72 -19.32 -14.38
N TYR A 155 -24.57 -19.95 -13.22
CA TYR A 155 -24.13 -21.33 -13.09
C TYR A 155 -25.30 -22.31 -13.18
N GLN A 156 -25.07 -23.44 -13.84
CA GLN A 156 -26.01 -24.57 -13.87
C GLN A 156 -25.81 -25.52 -12.67
N SER A 157 -24.61 -25.52 -12.09
CA SER A 157 -24.23 -26.29 -10.91
C SER A 157 -23.12 -25.54 -10.15
N SER A 158 -23.05 -25.73 -8.84
CA SER A 158 -21.94 -25.25 -8.00
C SER A 158 -20.81 -26.27 -7.86
N ALA A 159 -20.92 -27.44 -8.52
CA ALA A 159 -19.82 -28.39 -8.60
C ALA A 159 -18.65 -27.76 -9.39
N ASN A 160 -17.42 -27.97 -8.93
CA ASN A 160 -16.19 -27.42 -9.53
C ASN A 160 -16.18 -25.88 -9.61
N ALA A 161 -16.66 -25.19 -8.58
CA ALA A 161 -16.62 -23.73 -8.49
C ALA A 161 -15.19 -23.13 -8.57
N ASP A 162 -14.15 -23.96 -8.44
CA ASP A 162 -12.75 -23.60 -8.57
C ASP A 162 -12.17 -23.83 -9.98
N VAL A 163 -12.99 -24.27 -10.95
CA VAL A 163 -12.58 -24.53 -12.34
C VAL A 163 -13.27 -23.56 -13.29
N TRP A 164 -12.48 -22.78 -14.03
CA TRP A 164 -12.99 -21.83 -15.01
C TRP A 164 -13.72 -22.53 -16.16
N GLY A 165 -14.96 -22.12 -16.39
CA GLY A 165 -15.81 -22.65 -17.44
C GLY A 165 -16.85 -21.67 -17.98
N PRO A 166 -17.77 -22.16 -18.85
CA PRO A 166 -18.78 -21.34 -19.49
C PRO A 166 -19.72 -20.62 -18.52
N GLY A 167 -19.95 -21.20 -17.34
CA GLY A 167 -20.73 -20.58 -16.26
C GLY A 167 -20.07 -19.32 -15.71
N ASP A 168 -18.74 -19.34 -15.54
CA ASP A 168 -17.98 -18.18 -15.06
C ASP A 168 -17.97 -17.06 -16.10
N VAL A 169 -17.75 -17.39 -17.38
CA VAL A 169 -17.82 -16.43 -18.49
C VAL A 169 -19.16 -15.70 -18.49
N LYS A 170 -20.27 -16.44 -18.43
CA LYS A 170 -21.62 -15.85 -18.40
C LYS A 170 -21.87 -15.01 -17.14
N SER A 171 -21.39 -15.49 -15.99
CA SER A 171 -21.56 -14.80 -14.71
C SER A 171 -20.77 -13.51 -14.67
N PHE A 172 -19.54 -13.52 -15.19
CA PHE A 172 -18.68 -12.36 -15.26
C PHE A 172 -19.16 -11.34 -16.31
N ALA A 173 -19.74 -11.81 -17.42
CA ALA A 173 -20.40 -10.93 -18.39
C ALA A 173 -21.58 -10.18 -17.75
N ALA A 174 -22.38 -10.87 -16.94
CA ALA A 174 -23.47 -10.25 -16.18
C ALA A 174 -22.93 -9.22 -15.17
N TRP A 175 -21.80 -9.50 -14.53
CA TRP A 175 -21.12 -8.54 -13.65
C TRP A 175 -20.63 -7.30 -14.41
N GLN A 176 -20.00 -7.47 -15.56
CA GLN A 176 -19.57 -6.36 -16.41
C GLN A 176 -20.76 -5.49 -16.84
N GLN A 177 -21.88 -6.12 -17.24
CA GLN A 177 -23.11 -5.40 -17.57
C GLN A 177 -23.68 -4.64 -16.36
N LYS A 178 -23.67 -5.25 -15.16
CA LYS A 178 -24.08 -4.58 -13.91
C LYS A 178 -23.23 -3.35 -13.60
N LEU A 179 -21.95 -3.36 -13.99
CA LEU A 179 -21.05 -2.22 -13.88
C LEU A 179 -21.24 -1.16 -14.98
N GLY A 180 -22.13 -1.39 -15.95
CA GLY A 180 -22.42 -0.49 -17.06
C GLY A 180 -21.57 -0.71 -18.32
N PHE A 181 -20.76 -1.77 -18.37
CA PHE A 181 -19.97 -2.13 -19.56
C PHE A 181 -20.91 -2.66 -20.66
N LYS A 182 -20.59 -2.40 -21.93
CA LYS A 182 -21.43 -2.77 -23.09
C LYS A 182 -20.60 -3.33 -24.22
N GLY A 183 -21.26 -4.09 -25.11
CA GLY A 183 -20.62 -4.66 -26.29
C GLY A 183 -19.41 -5.52 -25.93
N ASN A 184 -18.28 -5.29 -26.61
CA ASN A 184 -17.06 -6.06 -26.42
C ASN A 184 -16.44 -5.93 -25.02
N ASP A 185 -16.79 -4.89 -24.26
CA ASP A 185 -16.29 -4.67 -22.91
C ASP A 185 -17.04 -5.51 -21.84
N ALA A 186 -18.13 -6.18 -22.24
CA ALA A 186 -18.92 -7.09 -21.41
C ALA A 186 -18.88 -8.53 -21.94
N ASN A 187 -17.70 -8.98 -22.38
CA ASN A 187 -17.47 -10.27 -23.04
C ASN A 187 -17.32 -11.46 -22.08
N GLY A 188 -17.34 -11.24 -20.76
CA GLY A 188 -17.20 -12.29 -19.74
C GLY A 188 -15.76 -12.70 -19.42
N ILE A 189 -14.76 -12.11 -20.09
CA ILE A 189 -13.36 -12.27 -19.70
C ILE A 189 -13.00 -11.17 -18.70
N PRO A 190 -12.45 -11.50 -17.51
CA PRO A 190 -12.09 -10.49 -16.53
C PRO A 190 -11.06 -9.50 -17.06
N GLY A 191 -11.37 -8.22 -16.92
CA GLY A 191 -10.42 -7.11 -17.05
C GLY A 191 -10.16 -6.44 -15.71
N LYS A 192 -9.02 -5.74 -15.58
CA LYS A 192 -8.57 -5.13 -14.31
C LYS A 192 -9.65 -4.28 -13.63
N THR A 193 -10.31 -3.38 -14.37
CA THR A 193 -11.34 -2.50 -13.78
C THR A 193 -12.53 -3.26 -13.21
N SER A 194 -13.04 -4.26 -13.94
CA SER A 194 -14.14 -5.11 -13.45
C SER A 194 -13.71 -6.02 -12.30
N TRP A 195 -12.46 -6.49 -12.30
CA TRP A 195 -11.89 -7.33 -11.26
C TRP A 195 -11.75 -6.57 -9.93
N ASP A 196 -11.15 -5.37 -9.97
CA ASP A 196 -10.93 -4.54 -8.79
C ASP A 196 -12.26 -4.19 -8.09
N LYS A 197 -13.33 -3.98 -8.87
CA LYS A 197 -14.68 -3.71 -8.35
C LYS A 197 -15.35 -4.95 -7.74
N LEU A 198 -15.02 -6.16 -8.22
CA LEU A 198 -15.61 -7.41 -7.72
C LEU A 198 -15.12 -7.75 -6.30
N ARG A 199 -13.94 -7.21 -5.92
CA ARG A 199 -13.33 -7.36 -4.58
C ARG A 199 -13.21 -8.84 -4.19
N VAL A 200 -12.59 -9.63 -5.06
CA VAL A 200 -12.28 -11.05 -4.82
C VAL A 200 -11.34 -11.14 -3.62
N PRO A 201 -11.64 -11.91 -2.56
CA PRO A 201 -10.71 -12.11 -1.44
C PRO A 201 -9.38 -12.71 -1.92
N ASN A 202 -8.28 -12.30 -1.32
CA ASN A 202 -6.97 -12.94 -1.56
C ASN A 202 -6.93 -14.31 -0.88
N VAL A 203 -6.44 -15.32 -1.60
CA VAL A 203 -6.52 -16.75 -1.24
C VAL A 203 -5.24 -17.50 -1.55
#